data_AF-A0A950D0C0-F1
#
_entry.id   AF-A0A950D0C0-F1
#
_cell.length_a   1.000
_cell.length_b   1.000
_cell.length_c   1.000
_cell.angle_alpha   90.00
_cell.angle_beta   90.00
_cell.angle_gamma   90.00
#
_symmetry.space_group_name_H-M   'P 1'
#
loop_
_entity.id
_entity.type
_entity.pdbx_description
1 polymer ?
#
loop_
_entity_poly.entity_id
_entity_poly.type
_entity_poly.pdbx_seq_one_letter_code
_entity_poly.pdbx_strand_id
1 'polypeptide(L)' 'GRARRRRPSHQTPFVYAGAHILHPRVFEGAPAGAFSLNRLWDQAQERDSLFGLRHDGPWLHAGTPEALEDIERFFARY' A
#
# COMPACT_ATOMS: atom_id res chain seq x y z
N GLY A 1 1.71 6.64 -12.10
CA GLY A 1 1.70 8.11 -11.96
C GLY A 1 2.29 8.52 -10.62
N ARG A 2 2.41 9.83 -10.34
CA ARG A 2 2.80 10.30 -8.99
C ARG A 2 1.71 9.96 -7.98
N ALA A 3 2.11 9.49 -6.81
CA ALA A 3 1.21 9.24 -5.70
C ALA A 3 1.44 10.26 -4.58
N ARG A 4 0.40 10.48 -3.77
CA ARG A 4 0.42 11.36 -2.61
C ARG A 4 -0.38 10.77 -1.46
N ARG A 5 0.07 10.99 -0.23
CA ARG A 5 -0.69 10.68 0.98
C ARG A 5 -2.00 11.46 0.96
N ARG A 6 -3.10 10.74 1.23
CA ARG A 6 -4.43 11.33 1.39
C ARG A 6 -4.43 12.31 2.56
N ARG A 7 -4.95 13.52 2.33
CA ARG A 7 -5.18 14.50 3.41
C ARG A 7 -6.36 14.05 4.28
N PRO A 8 -6.38 14.33 5.60
CA PRO A 8 -7.42 13.83 6.51
C PRO A 8 -8.86 14.13 6.10
N SER A 9 -9.11 15.30 5.50
CA SER A 9 -10.44 15.75 5.04
C SER A 9 -10.79 15.35 3.61
N HIS A 10 -9.94 14.58 2.94
CA HIS A 10 -10.13 14.22 1.54
C HIS A 10 -10.50 12.75 1.40
N GLN A 11 -11.47 12.46 0.53
CA GLN A 11 -11.76 11.11 0.09
C GLN A 11 -10.86 10.75 -1.10
N THR A 12 -10.48 9.48 -1.19
CA THR A 12 -9.71 8.93 -2.31
C THR A 12 -10.23 7.53 -2.62
N PRO A 13 -10.37 7.15 -3.90
CA PRO A 13 -10.81 5.81 -4.28
C PRO A 13 -9.68 4.77 -4.23
N PHE A 14 -8.55 5.08 -3.58
CA PHE A 14 -7.34 4.25 -3.62
C PHE A 14 -6.88 3.82 -2.22
N VAL A 15 -6.39 2.59 -2.14
CA VAL A 15 -5.73 2.01 -0.97
C VAL A 15 -4.38 1.41 -1.37
N TYR A 16 -3.44 1.31 -0.42
CA TYR A 16 -2.23 0.53 -0.62
C TYR A 16 -2.56 -0.97 -0.62
N ALA A 17 -2.31 -1.63 -1.75
CA ALA A 17 -2.70 -3.02 -1.98
C ALA A 17 -1.73 -4.08 -1.40
N GLY A 18 -0.73 -3.66 -0.61
CA GLY A 18 0.22 -4.60 0.03
C GLY A 18 1.50 -4.88 -0.77
N ALA A 19 1.66 -4.32 -1.96
CA ALA A 19 2.85 -4.51 -2.80
C ALA A 19 3.53 -3.18 -3.18
N HIS A 20 4.86 -3.18 -3.18
CA HIS A 20 5.67 -2.07 -3.64
C HIS A 20 6.97 -2.56 -4.28
N ILE A 21 7.64 -1.68 -5.02
CA ILE A 21 9.01 -1.87 -5.49
C ILE A 21 9.83 -0.76 -4.85
N LEU A 22 10.84 -1.13 -4.07
CA LEU A 22 11.66 -0.18 -3.31
C LEU A 22 13.13 -0.33 -3.69
N HIS A 23 13.82 0.79 -3.91
CA HIS A 23 15.27 0.80 -3.95
C HIS A 23 15.81 0.82 -2.50
N PRO A 24 16.84 0.03 -2.14
CA PRO A 24 17.41 0.01 -0.78
C PRO A 24 17.74 1.37 -0.15
N ARG A 25 18.14 2.38 -0.95
CA ARG A 25 18.44 3.75 -0.49
C ARG A 25 17.28 4.43 0.24
N VAL A 26 16.03 3.99 0.03
CA VAL A 26 14.89 4.56 0.76
C VAL A 26 14.94 4.24 2.25
N PHE A 27 15.78 3.30 2.68
CA PHE A 27 16.00 2.94 4.08
C PHE A 27 17.22 3.64 4.70
N GLU A 28 17.93 4.50 3.96
CA GLU A 28 19.04 5.28 4.53
C GLU A 28 18.53 6.19 5.66
N GLY A 29 19.09 6.03 6.86
CA GLY A 29 18.64 6.75 8.05
C GLY A 29 17.31 6.26 8.63
N ALA A 30 16.82 5.08 8.22
CA ALA A 30 15.65 4.46 8.85
C ALA A 30 15.95 4.09 10.32
N PRO A 31 14.93 4.14 11.21
CA PRO A 31 15.11 3.74 12.60
C PRO A 31 15.56 2.28 12.73
N ALA A 32 16.37 1.99 13.75
CA ALA A 32 16.63 0.62 14.15
C ALA A 32 15.36 -0.03 14.72
N GLY A 33 15.17 -1.33 14.46
CA GLY A 33 14.01 -2.09 14.92
C GLY A 33 12.75 -1.87 14.09
N ALA A 34 11.58 -2.14 14.70
CA ALA A 34 10.30 -2.03 14.02
C ALA A 34 9.87 -0.57 13.82
N PHE A 35 9.49 -0.21 12.60
CA PHE A 35 8.94 1.10 12.28
C PHE A 35 7.91 1.02 11.14
N SER A 36 7.10 2.08 10.98
CA SER A 36 6.10 2.14 9.92
C SER A 36 6.70 2.57 8.57
N LEU A 37 6.39 1.81 7.51
CA LEU A 37 6.76 2.17 6.13
C LEU A 37 6.16 3.50 5.65
N ASN A 38 5.10 3.98 6.30
CA ASN A 38 4.53 5.31 6.03
C ASN A 38 5.59 6.42 6.08
N ARG A 39 6.57 6.30 6.99
CA ARG A 39 7.68 7.25 7.10
C ARG A 39 8.51 7.32 5.80
N LEU A 40 8.77 6.18 5.18
CA LEU A 40 9.56 6.12 3.94
C LEU A 40 8.77 6.71 2.78
N TRP A 41 7.44 6.49 2.75
CA TRP A 41 6.57 7.09 1.73
C TRP A 41 6.46 8.60 1.88
N ASP A 42 6.45 9.11 3.11
CA ASP A 42 6.43 10.56 3.37
C ASP A 42 7.72 11.21 2.84
N GLN A 43 8.87 10.63 3.14
CA GLN A 43 10.16 11.09 2.63
C GLN A 43 10.26 10.99 1.10
N ALA A 44 9.76 9.90 0.50
CA ALA A 44 9.71 9.74 -0.95
C ALA A 44 8.78 10.75 -1.61
N GLN A 45 7.66 11.08 -0.95
CA GLN A 45 6.75 12.12 -1.43
C GLN A 45 7.42 13.51 -1.41
N GLU A 46 8.11 13.86 -0.34
CA GLU A 46 8.86 15.13 -0.21
C GLU A 46 9.95 15.25 -1.29
N ARG A 47 10.61 14.14 -1.62
CA ARG A 47 11.61 14.04 -2.70
C ARG A 47 11.00 13.86 -4.09
N ASP A 48 9.68 13.92 -4.19
CA ASP A 48 8.95 13.87 -5.44
C ASP A 48 9.14 12.55 -6.23
N SER A 49 9.54 11.49 -5.51
CA SER A 49 9.91 10.16 -5.99
C SER A 49 8.91 9.07 -5.57
N LEU A 50 7.79 9.43 -4.94
CA LEU A 50 6.70 8.52 -4.66
C LEU A 50 5.78 8.35 -5.89
N PHE A 51 5.72 7.13 -6.40
CA PHE A 51 4.88 6.73 -7.53
C PHE A 51 3.90 5.63 -7.13
N GLY A 52 2.78 5.59 -7.85
CA GLY A 52 1.76 4.54 -7.72
C GLY A 52 1.29 4.04 -9.07
N LEU A 53 0.92 2.78 -9.11
CA LEU A 53 0.23 2.12 -10.21
C LEU A 53 -1.15 1.71 -9.72
N ARG A 54 -2.19 2.00 -10.51
CA ARG A 54 -3.55 1.55 -10.20
C ARG A 54 -3.66 0.07 -10.56
N HIS A 55 -4.12 -0.74 -9.61
CA HIS A 55 -4.49 -2.13 -9.84
C HIS A 55 -5.95 -2.17 -10.28
N ASP A 56 -6.19 -2.77 -11.45
CA ASP A 56 -7.53 -2.83 -12.07
C ASP A 56 -8.17 -4.21 -11.91
N GLY A 57 -7.50 -5.14 -11.22
CA GLY A 57 -8.01 -6.47 -10.92
C GLY A 57 -8.70 -6.56 -9.55
N PRO A 58 -9.26 -7.75 -9.24
CA PRO A 58 -9.73 -8.05 -7.90
C PRO A 58 -8.60 -7.90 -6.88
N TRP A 59 -8.95 -7.44 -5.69
CA TRP A 59 -8.05 -7.37 -4.54
C TRP A 59 -8.81 -7.82 -3.31
N LEU A 60 -8.24 -8.78 -2.58
CA LEU A 60 -8.86 -9.42 -1.43
C LEU A 60 -7.93 -9.27 -0.22
N HIS A 61 -8.47 -8.82 0.91
CA HIS A 61 -7.70 -8.67 2.14
C HIS A 61 -7.90 -9.88 3.06
N ALA A 62 -6.93 -10.79 3.08
CA ALA A 62 -6.92 -11.95 3.96
C ALA A 62 -6.42 -11.58 5.38
N GLY A 63 -7.17 -10.74 6.09
CA GLY A 63 -6.77 -10.21 7.40
C GLY A 63 -7.35 -10.94 8.62
N THR A 64 -8.46 -11.67 8.44
CA THR A 64 -9.15 -12.40 9.51
C THR A 64 -9.58 -13.79 9.03
N PRO A 65 -9.87 -14.74 9.94
CA PRO A 65 -10.40 -16.04 9.56
C PRO A 65 -11.70 -15.96 8.74
N GLU A 66 -12.60 -15.04 9.07
CA GLU A 66 -13.88 -14.86 8.37
C GLU A 66 -13.67 -14.39 6.92
N ALA A 67 -12.64 -13.58 6.67
CA ALA A 67 -12.30 -13.13 5.32
C ALA A 67 -11.87 -14.29 4.40
N LEU A 68 -11.43 -15.42 4.96
CA LEU A 68 -11.06 -16.60 4.17
C LEU A 68 -12.27 -17.18 3.44
N GLU A 69 -13.42 -17.28 4.11
CA GLU A 69 -14.62 -17.81 3.46
C GLU A 69 -15.08 -16.93 2.29
N ASP A 70 -14.96 -15.61 2.43
CA ASP A 70 -15.27 -14.67 1.34
C ASP A 70 -14.32 -14.85 0.16
N ILE A 71 -13.04 -15.10 0.43
CA ILE A 71 -12.02 -15.39 -0.59
C ILE A 71 -12.34 -16.70 -1.30
N GLU A 72 -12.66 -17.76 -0.57
CA GLU A 72 -13.03 -19.05 -1.14
C GLU A 72 -14.29 -18.95 -2.01
N ARG A 73 -15.32 -18.25 -1.53
CA ARG A 73 -16.55 -17.96 -2.29
C ARG A 73 -16.27 -17.15 -3.55
N PHE A 74 -15.33 -16.21 -3.49
CA PHE A 74 -14.90 -15.43 -4.65
C PHE A 74 -14.29 -16.33 -5.71
N PHE A 75 -13.33 -17.19 -5.35
CA PHE A 75 -12.65 -18.08 -6.29
C PHE A 75 -13.54 -19.21 -6.83
N ALA A 76 -14.54 -19.69 -6.07
CA ALA A 76 -15.48 -20.71 -6.54
C ALA A 76 -16.40 -20.25 -7.69
N ARG A 77 -16.45 -18.94 -7.97
CA ARG A 77 -17.26 -18.33 -9.05
C ARG A 77 -16.46 -18.04 -10.32
N TYR A 78 -15.15 -18.29 -10.30
CA TYR A 78 -14.28 -18.25 -11.48
C TYR A 78 -14.25 -19.60 -12.19
#